data_AF-A0A7W0M4A7-F1
#
_entry.id   AF-A0A7W0M4A7-F1
#
_cell.length_a   1.000
_cell.length_b   1.000
_cell.length_c   1.000
_cell.angle_alpha   90.00
_cell.angle_beta   90.00
_cell.angle_gamma   90.00
#
_symmetry.space_group_name_H-M   'P 1'
#
loop_
_entity.id
_entity.type
_entity.pdbx_description
1 polymer ?
#
loop_
_entity_poly.entity_id
_entity_poly.type
_entity_poly.pdbx_seq_one_letter_code
_entity_poly.pdbx_strand_id
1 'polypeptide(L)'
;MFEIDFTALDADATLATAASVRVVADRAEVLVLEAAAHWADLHGHLDDPDGRALPGMEELVRLGGESTPEVAEFAPAELGAELAMSDFAARQLVADALDLRHRLPLLWGRVRAGEVKPWIGRKTAEATRDVSPEVVAVVDRRVSRWAHSLSWGRLE
;
A
#
# COMPACT_ATOMS: atom_id res chain seq x y z
N MET A 1 -10.71 19.85 6.38
CA MET A 1 -9.45 20.08 7.12
C MET A 1 -9.80 20.07 8.60
N PHE A 2 -9.15 19.25 9.42
CA PHE A 2 -9.43 19.20 10.85
C PHE A 2 -8.73 20.38 11.53
N GLU A 3 -9.50 21.36 11.99
CA GLU A 3 -8.96 22.45 12.81
C GLU A 3 -9.12 22.04 14.28
N ILE A 4 -8.00 21.75 14.94
CA ILE A 4 -7.94 21.33 16.35
C ILE A 4 -7.11 22.36 17.10
N ASP A 5 -7.73 23.05 18.06
CA ASP A 5 -7.01 23.94 18.97
C ASP A 5 -6.48 23.17 20.17
N PHE A 6 -5.21 22.76 20.10
CA PHE A 6 -4.53 22.06 21.18
C PHE A 6 -4.29 22.93 22.42
N THR A 7 -4.38 24.27 22.32
CA THR A 7 -4.13 25.15 23.46
C THR A 7 -5.29 25.16 24.47
N ALA A 8 -6.48 24.75 24.02
CA ALA A 8 -7.67 24.63 24.84
C ALA A 8 -7.88 23.24 25.47
N LEU A 9 -7.02 22.27 25.15
CA LEU A 9 -7.15 20.89 25.63
C LEU A 9 -6.39 20.66 26.94
N ASP A 10 -7.00 19.91 27.85
CA ASP A 10 -6.27 19.30 28.97
C ASP A 10 -5.54 18.00 28.53
N ALA A 11 -4.88 17.34 29.47
CA ALA A 11 -4.09 16.13 29.17
C ALA A 11 -4.95 14.98 28.60
N ASP A 12 -6.11 14.72 29.20
CA ASP A 12 -6.98 13.61 28.80
C ASP A 12 -7.62 13.89 27.43
N ALA A 13 -8.10 15.13 27.22
CA ALA A 13 -8.65 15.56 25.94
C ALA A 13 -7.59 15.53 24.83
N THR A 14 -6.33 15.85 25.13
CA THR A 14 -5.21 15.75 24.18
C THR A 14 -4.98 14.30 23.75
N LEU A 15 -4.96 13.35 24.69
CA LEU A 15 -4.77 11.92 24.38
C LEU A 15 -5.95 11.35 23.58
N ALA A 16 -7.19 11.67 23.95
CA ALA A 16 -8.38 11.26 23.22
C ALA A 16 -8.39 11.81 21.78
N THR A 17 -7.97 13.06 21.62
CA THR A 17 -7.83 13.71 20.31
C THR A 17 -6.75 13.04 19.47
N ALA A 18 -5.57 12.78 20.03
CA ALA A 18 -4.49 12.09 19.34
C ALA A 18 -4.91 10.68 18.88
N ALA A 19 -5.63 9.93 19.72
CA ALA A 19 -6.16 8.61 19.36
C ALA A 19 -7.15 8.70 18.19
N SER A 20 -8.06 9.68 18.22
CA SER A 20 -9.05 9.90 17.15
C SER A 20 -8.39 10.30 15.82
N VAL A 21 -7.43 11.23 15.87
CA VAL A 21 -6.65 11.64 14.70
C VAL A 21 -5.86 10.47 14.10
N ARG A 22 -5.29 9.60 14.94
CA ARG A 22 -4.60 8.39 14.47
C ARG A 22 -5.54 7.46 13.70
N VAL A 23 -6.76 7.23 14.19
CA VAL A 23 -7.75 6.39 13.48
C VAL A 23 -8.07 6.98 12.09
N VAL A 24 -8.26 8.30 12.03
CA VAL A 24 -8.52 9.00 10.75
C VAL A 24 -7.32 8.90 9.81
N ALA A 25 -6.10 9.12 10.32
CA ALA A 25 -4.87 9.04 9.54
C ALA A 25 -4.64 7.63 8.99
N ASP A 26 -4.85 6.59 9.80
CA ASP A 26 -4.73 5.21 9.35
C ASP A 26 -5.77 4.89 8.26
N ARG A 27 -7.00 5.38 8.40
CA ARG A 27 -8.03 5.21 7.36
C ARG A 27 -7.66 5.93 6.06
N ALA A 28 -7.10 7.14 6.15
CA ALA A 28 -6.63 7.88 4.98
C ALA A 28 -5.48 7.14 4.26
N GLU A 29 -4.54 6.56 5.01
CA GLU A 29 -3.44 5.77 4.44
C GLU A 29 -3.95 4.48 3.76
N VAL A 30 -5.00 3.83 4.29
CA VAL A 30 -5.69 2.73 3.57
C VAL A 30 -6.24 3.21 2.23
N LEU A 31 -6.88 4.39 2.19
CA LEU A 31 -7.43 4.94 0.96
C LEU A 31 -6.33 5.28 -0.06
N VAL A 32 -5.16 5.74 0.40
CA VAL A 32 -3.99 5.94 -0.47
C VAL A 32 -3.52 4.61 -1.08
N LEU A 33 -3.49 3.52 -0.32
CA LEU A 33 -3.18 2.18 -0.85
C LEU A 33 -4.25 1.69 -1.83
N GLU A 34 -5.53 1.89 -1.54
CA GLU A 34 -6.63 1.56 -2.46
C GLU A 34 -6.53 2.37 -3.76
N ALA A 35 -6.19 3.65 -3.67
CA ALA A 35 -5.96 4.52 -4.82
C ALA A 35 -4.76 4.06 -5.66
N ALA A 36 -3.63 3.70 -5.02
CA ALA A 36 -2.46 3.17 -5.72
C ALA A 36 -2.78 1.85 -6.46
N ALA A 37 -3.54 0.95 -5.83
CA ALA A 37 -3.98 -0.30 -6.45
C ALA A 37 -4.92 -0.04 -7.64
N HIS A 38 -5.83 0.93 -7.52
CA HIS A 38 -6.74 1.33 -8.60
C HIS A 38 -6.00 2.02 -9.75
N TRP A 39 -5.07 2.92 -9.43
CA TRP A 39 -4.22 3.59 -10.42
C TRP A 39 -3.43 2.58 -11.26
N ALA A 40 -2.89 1.54 -10.63
CA ALA A 40 -2.29 0.40 -11.31
C ALA A 40 -3.25 -0.32 -12.27
N ASP A 41 -4.53 -0.49 -11.91
CA ASP A 41 -5.51 -1.11 -12.82
C ASP A 41 -5.77 -0.26 -14.07
N LEU A 42 -5.80 1.06 -13.91
CA LEU A 42 -6.00 2.00 -15.02
C LEU A 42 -4.80 2.01 -15.99
N HIS A 43 -3.61 1.65 -15.50
CA HIS A 43 -2.35 1.66 -16.25
C HIS A 43 -1.81 0.25 -16.52
N GLY A 44 -2.70 -0.75 -16.60
CA GLY A 44 -2.33 -2.15 -16.91
C GLY A 44 -2.09 -2.44 -18.40
N HIS A 45 -2.10 -1.42 -19.25
CA HIS A 45 -1.87 -1.52 -20.70
C HIS A 45 -1.17 -0.27 -21.20
N LEU A 46 -0.53 -0.37 -22.35
CA LEU A 46 0.02 0.76 -23.09
C LEU A 46 -0.78 0.94 -24.38
N ASP A 47 -1.13 2.18 -24.69
CA ASP A 47 -1.80 2.53 -25.93
C ASP A 47 -0.77 2.55 -27.08
N ASP A 48 -0.64 1.44 -27.80
CA ASP A 48 0.12 1.35 -29.04
C ASP A 48 -0.80 0.96 -30.21
N PRO A 49 -1.26 1.93 -31.02
CA PRO A 49 -2.15 1.67 -32.15
C PRO A 49 -1.51 0.79 -33.24
N ASP A 50 -0.18 0.75 -33.33
CA ASP A 50 0.57 0.10 -34.41
C ASP A 50 1.34 -1.15 -33.94
N GLY A 51 1.33 -1.45 -32.65
CA GLY A 51 2.01 -2.59 -32.02
C GLY A 51 3.54 -2.58 -32.20
N ARG A 52 4.13 -1.41 -32.39
CA ARG A 52 5.57 -1.21 -32.56
C ARG A 52 6.22 -0.73 -31.27
N ALA A 53 6.69 -1.67 -30.46
CA ALA A 53 7.66 -1.37 -29.40
C ALA A 53 8.99 -0.91 -30.01
N LEU A 54 9.30 0.39 -29.89
CA LEU A 54 10.58 0.98 -30.28
C LEU A 54 11.49 1.13 -29.06
N PRO A 55 12.83 1.08 -29.22
CA PRO A 55 13.74 1.33 -28.11
C PRO A 55 13.49 2.71 -27.46
N GLY A 56 13.31 2.72 -26.13
CA GLY A 56 13.06 3.93 -25.35
C GLY A 56 11.60 4.35 -25.23
N MET A 57 10.66 3.54 -25.74
CA MET A 57 9.24 3.67 -25.42
C MET A 57 8.96 3.14 -24.02
N GLU A 58 7.86 3.59 -23.44
CA GLU A 58 7.40 3.06 -22.16
C GLU A 58 7.12 1.57 -22.25
N GLU A 59 7.43 0.85 -21.17
CA GLU A 59 7.17 -0.59 -21.04
C GLU A 59 6.19 -0.89 -19.89
N LEU A 60 5.54 -2.06 -19.95
CA LEU A 60 4.84 -2.61 -18.80
C LEU A 60 5.85 -3.29 -17.90
N VAL A 61 5.86 -2.90 -16.62
CA VAL A 61 6.78 -3.43 -15.62
C VAL A 61 6.02 -4.04 -14.45
N ARG A 62 6.55 -5.13 -13.92
CA ARG A 62 6.07 -5.73 -12.68
C ARG A 62 6.73 -5.04 -11.48
N LEU A 63 5.97 -4.20 -10.79
CA LEU A 63 6.46 -3.52 -9.58
C LEU A 63 6.34 -4.42 -8.33
N GLY A 64 5.22 -5.15 -8.24
CA GLY A 64 4.95 -6.11 -7.17
C GLY A 64 5.83 -7.36 -7.26
N GLY A 65 5.67 -8.27 -6.31
CA GLY A 65 6.30 -9.59 -6.37
C GLY A 65 5.71 -10.48 -7.47
N GLU A 66 6.20 -11.71 -7.55
CA GLU A 66 5.67 -12.71 -8.47
C GLU A 66 4.15 -12.83 -8.35
N SER A 67 3.45 -12.94 -9.49
CA SER A 67 1.97 -12.98 -9.66
C SER A 67 1.19 -11.67 -9.62
N THR A 68 1.80 -10.50 -9.36
CA THR A 68 1.08 -9.21 -9.53
C THR A 68 0.90 -8.83 -11.02
N PRO A 69 -0.08 -8.01 -11.41
CA PRO A 69 -0.12 -7.47 -12.77
C PRO A 69 1.09 -6.57 -13.05
N GLU A 70 1.40 -6.40 -14.33
CA GLU A 70 2.32 -5.37 -14.82
C GLU A 70 1.57 -4.05 -14.97
N VAL A 71 2.31 -2.95 -14.88
CA VAL A 71 1.79 -1.58 -14.99
C VAL A 71 2.73 -0.73 -15.82
N ALA A 72 2.22 0.32 -16.45
CA ALA A 72 3.02 1.28 -17.20
C ALA A 72 4.15 1.85 -16.33
N GLU A 73 5.39 1.87 -16.84
CA GLU A 73 6.59 2.15 -16.06
C GLU A 73 6.59 3.54 -15.39
N PHE A 74 5.91 4.51 -15.97
CA PHE A 74 5.83 5.89 -15.49
C PHE A 74 4.56 6.19 -14.71
N ALA A 75 3.59 5.26 -14.66
CA ALA A 75 2.38 5.43 -13.85
C ALA A 75 2.68 5.78 -12.38
N PRO A 76 3.67 5.18 -11.69
CA PRO A 76 4.00 5.57 -10.32
C PRO A 76 4.49 7.02 -10.19
N ALA A 77 5.17 7.58 -11.21
CA ALA A 77 5.72 8.92 -11.15
C ALA A 77 4.60 9.98 -11.10
N GLU A 78 3.53 9.79 -11.88
CA GLU A 78 2.35 10.66 -11.86
C GLU A 78 1.63 10.60 -10.51
N LEU A 79 1.37 9.39 -9.99
CA LEU A 79 0.80 9.22 -8.66
C LEU A 79 1.69 9.86 -7.57
N GLY A 80 3.00 9.71 -7.71
CA GLY A 80 3.98 10.27 -6.78
C GLY A 80 3.95 11.79 -6.74
N ALA A 81 3.81 12.44 -7.89
CA ALA A 81 3.68 13.88 -7.98
C ALA A 81 2.43 14.39 -7.25
N GLU A 82 1.27 13.74 -7.45
CA GLU A 82 0.01 14.11 -6.79
C GLU A 82 0.05 13.89 -5.27
N LEU A 83 0.76 12.85 -4.81
CA LEU A 83 0.93 12.56 -3.39
C LEU A 83 2.13 13.28 -2.74
N ALA A 84 2.80 14.16 -3.48
CA ALA A 84 4.00 14.89 -3.05
C ALA A 84 5.11 13.97 -2.49
N MET A 85 5.38 12.86 -3.16
CA MET A 85 6.45 11.90 -2.83
C MET A 85 7.45 11.72 -3.97
N SER A 86 8.60 11.11 -3.67
CA SER A 86 9.58 10.76 -4.71
C SER A 86 9.07 9.63 -5.59
N ASP A 87 9.58 9.54 -6.83
CA ASP A 87 9.30 8.42 -7.73
C ASP A 87 9.58 7.07 -7.07
N PHE A 88 10.73 6.92 -6.38
CA PHE A 88 11.05 5.70 -5.65
C PHE A 88 9.98 5.33 -4.61
N ALA A 89 9.52 6.30 -3.82
CA ALA A 89 8.48 6.06 -2.82
C ALA A 89 7.13 5.68 -3.45
N ALA A 90 6.79 6.29 -4.59
CA ALA A 90 5.57 5.99 -5.33
C ALA A 90 5.62 4.58 -5.95
N ARG A 91 6.76 4.19 -6.54
CA ARG A 91 6.99 2.83 -7.02
C ARG A 91 6.78 1.81 -5.91
N GLN A 92 7.38 2.03 -4.73
CA GLN A 92 7.18 1.15 -3.58
C GLN A 92 5.73 1.12 -3.11
N LEU A 93 5.03 2.26 -3.07
CA LEU A 93 3.62 2.32 -2.70
C LEU A 93 2.73 1.49 -3.64
N VAL A 94 2.90 1.62 -4.95
CA VAL A 94 2.15 0.83 -5.95
C VAL A 94 2.49 -0.66 -5.79
N ALA A 95 3.77 -0.96 -5.61
CA ALA A 95 4.26 -2.32 -5.44
C ALA A 95 3.68 -2.99 -4.17
N ASP A 96 3.68 -2.30 -3.03
CA ASP A 96 3.05 -2.73 -1.78
C ASP A 96 1.54 -2.96 -1.94
N ALA A 97 0.85 -2.04 -2.62
CA ALA A 97 -0.58 -2.13 -2.85
C ALA A 97 -0.96 -3.34 -3.72
N LEU A 98 -0.17 -3.61 -4.77
CA LEU A 98 -0.33 -4.78 -5.62
C LEU A 98 -0.05 -6.09 -4.87
N ASP A 99 1.03 -6.17 -4.08
CA ASP A 99 1.33 -7.34 -3.27
C ASP A 99 0.24 -7.62 -2.24
N LEU A 100 -0.24 -6.58 -1.54
CA LEU A 100 -1.36 -6.72 -0.61
C LEU A 100 -2.59 -7.28 -1.31
N ARG A 101 -3.00 -6.69 -2.44
CA ARG A 101 -4.22 -7.06 -3.14
C ARG A 101 -4.16 -8.47 -3.75
N HIS A 102 -3.02 -8.83 -4.34
CA HIS A 102 -2.91 -10.04 -5.18
C HIS A 102 -2.23 -11.22 -4.48
N ARG A 103 -1.34 -10.97 -3.51
CA ARG A 103 -0.54 -12.02 -2.85
C ARG A 103 -0.85 -12.19 -1.38
N LEU A 104 -1.33 -11.14 -0.70
CA LEU A 104 -1.70 -11.16 0.72
C LEU A 104 -3.18 -10.77 0.95
N PRO A 105 -4.16 -11.40 0.26
CA PRO A 105 -5.55 -10.94 0.26
C PRO A 105 -6.23 -10.99 1.63
N LEU A 106 -5.86 -11.92 2.53
CA LEU A 106 -6.43 -11.98 3.88
C LEU A 106 -5.95 -10.81 4.73
N LEU A 107 -4.65 -10.52 4.69
CA LEU A 107 -4.05 -9.36 5.35
C LEU A 107 -4.62 -8.07 4.77
N TRP A 108 -4.77 -7.99 3.45
CA TRP A 108 -5.37 -6.83 2.79
C TRP A 108 -6.79 -6.55 3.27
N GLY A 109 -7.63 -7.58 3.37
CA GLY A 109 -8.98 -7.46 3.93
C GLY A 109 -8.98 -6.86 5.34
N ARG A 110 -8.02 -7.26 6.18
CA ARG A 110 -7.88 -6.74 7.55
C ARG A 110 -7.33 -5.33 7.64
N VAL A 111 -6.38 -4.97 6.76
CA VAL A 111 -5.90 -3.57 6.62
C VAL A 111 -7.07 -2.67 6.24
N ARG A 112 -7.87 -3.08 5.24
CA ARG A 112 -9.05 -2.32 4.80
C ARG A 112 -10.12 -2.17 5.88
N ALA A 113 -10.28 -3.20 6.72
CA ALA A 113 -11.19 -3.19 7.86
C ALA A 113 -10.67 -2.36 9.06
N GLY A 114 -9.43 -1.86 9.01
CA GLY A 114 -8.80 -1.13 10.12
C GLY A 114 -8.34 -2.03 11.28
N GLU A 115 -8.34 -3.35 11.09
CA GLU A 115 -7.86 -4.33 12.08
C GLU A 115 -6.33 -4.42 12.10
N VAL A 116 -5.67 -4.05 11.00
CA VAL A 116 -4.21 -3.98 10.86
C VAL A 116 -3.81 -2.59 10.42
N LYS A 117 -2.75 -2.05 11.04
CA LYS A 117 -2.21 -0.75 10.64
C LYS A 117 -1.65 -0.82 9.21
N PRO A 118 -1.90 0.17 8.35
CA PRO A 118 -1.48 0.15 6.94
C PRO A 118 0.01 -0.09 6.76
N TRP A 119 0.84 0.55 7.59
CA TRP A 119 2.29 0.40 7.54
C TRP A 119 2.75 -1.04 7.83
N ILE A 120 2.06 -1.79 8.70
CA ILE A 120 2.36 -3.22 8.96
C ILE A 120 2.03 -4.05 7.72
N GLY A 121 0.91 -3.74 7.06
CA GLY A 121 0.54 -4.35 5.78
C GLY A 121 1.65 -4.14 4.74
N ARG A 122 2.06 -2.89 4.55
CA ARG A 122 3.13 -2.51 3.61
C ARG A 122 4.46 -3.19 3.91
N LYS A 123 4.90 -3.18 5.17
CA LYS A 123 6.13 -3.88 5.57
C LYS A 123 6.07 -5.40 5.34
N THR A 124 4.89 -6.01 5.52
CA THR A 124 4.71 -7.44 5.23
C THR A 124 4.78 -7.71 3.73
N ALA A 125 4.16 -6.86 2.91
CA ALA A 125 4.26 -6.93 1.46
C ALA A 125 5.71 -6.81 0.98
N GLU A 126 6.43 -5.77 1.44
CA GLU A 126 7.86 -5.58 1.17
C GLU A 126 8.70 -6.80 1.56
N ALA A 127 8.55 -7.31 2.79
CA ALA A 127 9.32 -8.45 3.29
C ALA A 127 9.04 -9.77 2.56
N THR A 128 7.91 -9.87 1.85
CA THR A 128 7.50 -11.06 1.10
C THR A 128 7.60 -10.89 -0.41
N ARG A 129 8.09 -9.74 -0.89
CA ARG A 129 8.17 -9.41 -2.32
C ARG A 129 8.89 -10.48 -3.13
N ASP A 130 10.07 -10.90 -2.66
CA ASP A 130 10.94 -11.88 -3.34
C ASP A 130 10.77 -13.31 -2.83
N VAL A 131 9.65 -13.60 -2.17
CA VAL A 131 9.31 -14.92 -1.62
C VAL A 131 8.34 -15.65 -2.56
N SER A 132 8.43 -16.99 -2.68
CA SER A 132 7.55 -17.73 -3.60
C SER A 132 6.06 -17.58 -3.25
N PRO A 133 5.16 -17.60 -4.24
CA PRO A 133 3.71 -17.45 -4.01
C PRO A 133 3.13 -18.42 -2.97
N GLU A 134 3.62 -19.67 -2.93
CA GLU A 134 3.16 -20.68 -1.98
C GLU A 134 3.52 -20.31 -0.53
N VAL A 135 4.73 -19.80 -0.32
CA VAL A 135 5.21 -19.37 1.00
C VAL A 135 4.48 -18.10 1.42
N VAL A 136 4.27 -17.14 0.51
CA VAL A 136 3.51 -15.92 0.80
C VAL A 136 2.07 -16.23 1.22
N ALA A 137 1.41 -17.20 0.57
CA ALA A 137 0.08 -17.63 0.98
C ALA A 137 0.05 -18.23 2.41
N VAL A 138 1.14 -18.88 2.84
CA VAL A 138 1.29 -19.34 4.24
C VAL A 138 1.48 -18.16 5.18
N VAL A 139 2.30 -17.16 4.81
CA VAL A 139 2.51 -15.93 5.57
C VAL A 139 1.20 -15.17 5.75
N ASP A 140 0.43 -14.97 4.68
CA ASP A 140 -0.86 -14.27 4.70
C ASP A 140 -1.82 -14.89 5.72
N ARG A 141 -1.97 -16.22 5.70
CA ARG A 141 -2.81 -16.96 6.67
C ARG A 141 -2.31 -16.83 8.11
N ARG A 142 -1.00 -16.74 8.34
CA ARG A 142 -0.43 -16.65 9.70
C ARG A 142 -0.52 -15.24 10.25
N VAL A 143 -0.03 -14.25 9.51
CA VAL A 143 -0.01 -12.84 9.93
C VAL A 143 -1.42 -12.32 10.13
N SER A 144 -2.34 -12.65 9.21
CA SER A 144 -3.73 -12.21 9.34
C SER A 144 -4.38 -12.70 10.63
N ARG A 145 -4.13 -13.93 11.08
CA ARG A 145 -4.70 -14.45 12.35
C ARG A 145 -4.31 -13.63 13.58
N TRP A 146 -3.11 -13.05 13.59
CA TRP A 146 -2.57 -12.31 14.73
C TRP A 146 -2.75 -10.79 14.64
N ALA A 147 -3.32 -10.30 13.53
CA ALA A 147 -3.56 -8.89 13.21
C ALA A 147 -3.92 -7.97 14.40
N HIS A 148 -4.86 -8.39 15.24
CA HIS A 148 -5.36 -7.62 16.40
C HIS A 148 -4.36 -7.51 17.57
N SER A 149 -3.27 -8.28 17.54
CA SER A 149 -2.31 -8.44 18.64
C SER A 149 -0.88 -8.03 18.29
N LEU A 150 -0.61 -7.70 17.02
CA LEU A 150 0.74 -7.43 16.54
C LEU A 150 1.14 -5.98 16.84
N SER A 151 2.01 -5.80 17.82
CA SER A 151 3.02 -4.75 17.78
C SER A 151 4.22 -5.27 16.96
N TRP A 152 4.80 -4.43 16.10
CA TRP A 152 5.82 -4.82 15.11
C TRP A 152 7.02 -5.61 15.63
N GLY A 153 7.44 -5.40 16.88
CA GLY A 153 8.53 -6.18 17.51
C GLY A 153 8.28 -7.68 17.69
N ARG A 154 7.18 -8.23 17.15
CA ARG A 154 6.90 -9.68 17.08
C ARG A 154 6.99 -10.28 15.67
N LEU A 155 7.30 -9.47 14.65
CA LEU A 155 7.44 -9.90 13.26
C LEU A 155 8.92 -10.01 12.80
N GLU A 156 9.85 -9.52 13.61
CA GLU A 156 11.31 -9.72 13.47
C GLU A 156 11.76 -11.03 14.14
#